data_AF-S7TP50-F1
#
_entry.id   AF-S7TP50-F1
#
_cell.length_a   1.000
_cell.length_b   1.000
_cell.length_c   1.000
_cell.angle_alpha   90.00
_cell.angle_beta   90.00
_cell.angle_gamma   90.00
#
_symmetry.space_group_name_H-M   'P 1'
#
loop_
_entity.id
_entity.type
_entity.pdbx_description
1 polymer ?
#
loop_
_entity_poly.entity_id
_entity_poly.type
_entity_poly.pdbx_seq_one_letter_code
_entity_poly.pdbx_strand_id
1 'polypeptide(L)'
;MKTLRCLIPVSLCWMLWISVLPVAAEIYRYADENGKIRYTDDLTRVPERRREKADEYIEFQASKPASGAVSDTKPDASFRDLKTEADLNAAGLRLEEIRETLEKERTRLIEEQQRLDKVRRVSNSKIGSRSYRKQLGQFQKDTEAYRAKRQAFEADLTRYNAQVETFNRDQTEKDVEPESD
;
A
#
# COMPACT_ATOMS: atom_id res chain seq x y z
N MET A 1 -8.24 58.22 39.19
CA MET A 1 -7.29 57.74 38.16
C MET A 1 -6.40 56.64 38.75
N LYS A 2 -6.77 55.36 38.68
CA LYS A 2 -5.89 54.23 39.10
C LYS A 2 -6.41 52.81 38.74
N THR A 3 -7.40 52.66 37.85
CA THR A 3 -7.91 51.33 37.44
C THR A 3 -7.48 50.91 36.03
N LEU A 4 -6.93 51.83 35.21
CA LEU A 4 -6.56 51.52 33.82
C LEU A 4 -5.18 50.85 33.63
N ARG A 5 -4.35 50.74 34.68
CA ARG A 5 -3.00 50.16 34.56
C ARG A 5 -2.96 48.62 34.66
N CYS A 6 -4.07 47.98 35.05
CA CYS A 6 -4.14 46.53 35.22
C CYS A 6 -4.78 45.79 34.04
N LEU A 7 -5.45 46.49 33.12
CA LEU A 7 -6.12 45.89 31.97
C LEU A 7 -5.19 45.64 30.77
N ILE A 8 -4.08 46.38 30.69
CA ILE A 8 -3.11 46.28 29.60
C ILE A 8 -2.37 44.93 29.58
N PRO A 9 -1.84 44.38 30.70
CA PRO A 9 -1.18 43.07 30.68
C PRO A 9 -2.18 41.91 30.47
N VAL A 10 -3.42 42.06 30.93
CA VAL A 10 -4.49 41.04 30.73
C VAL A 10 -4.94 41.01 29.28
N SER A 11 -5.07 42.17 28.64
CA SER A 11 -5.39 42.28 27.21
C SER A 11 -4.25 41.77 26.31
N LEU A 12 -2.99 41.99 26.70
CA LEU A 12 -1.83 41.49 25.95
C LEU A 12 -1.73 39.95 26.04
N CYS A 13 -2.00 39.37 27.21
CA CYS A 13 -2.06 37.91 27.38
C CYS A 13 -3.22 37.27 26.62
N TRP A 14 -4.36 37.96 26.48
CA TRP A 14 -5.50 37.42 25.74
C TRP A 14 -5.28 37.46 24.22
N MET A 15 -4.55 38.47 23.72
CA MET A 15 -4.17 38.54 22.30
C MET A 15 -3.11 37.48 21.92
N LEU A 16 -2.20 37.14 22.84
CA LEU A 16 -1.16 36.13 22.63
C LEU A 16 -1.67 34.69 22.53
N TRP A 17 -2.90 34.42 22.99
CA TRP A 17 -3.51 33.09 22.92
C TRP A 17 -4.15 32.75 21.57
N ILE A 18 -4.34 33.74 20.67
CA ILE A 18 -5.08 33.55 19.41
C ILE A 18 -4.17 33.13 18.24
N SER A 19 -2.84 33.23 18.38
CA SER A 19 -1.91 33.07 17.24
C SER A 19 -1.39 31.66 16.96
N VAL A 20 -1.93 30.61 17.58
CA VAL A 20 -1.53 29.23 17.25
C VAL A 20 -2.46 28.67 16.18
N LEU A 21 -2.28 29.12 14.93
CA LEU A 21 -2.86 28.42 13.79
C LEU A 21 -2.05 27.16 13.52
N PRO A 22 -2.70 25.99 13.37
CA PRO A 22 -1.99 24.78 12.97
C PRO A 22 -1.49 24.97 11.54
N VAL A 23 -0.17 25.07 11.37
CA VAL A 23 0.45 24.98 10.05
C VAL A 23 0.39 23.50 9.65
N ALA A 24 -0.52 23.16 8.75
CA ALA A 24 -0.58 21.83 8.16
C ALA A 24 0.49 21.77 7.08
N ALA A 25 1.44 20.84 7.20
CA ALA A 25 2.38 20.54 6.13
C ALA A 25 1.71 19.52 5.20
N GLU A 26 1.38 19.95 3.99
CA GLU A 26 0.84 19.08 2.95
C GLU A 26 2.00 18.36 2.26
N ILE A 27 2.11 17.04 2.48
CA ILE A 27 3.07 16.20 1.76
C ILE A 27 2.36 15.70 0.50
N TYR A 28 3.01 15.71 -0.66
CA TYR A 28 2.45 15.23 -1.92
C TYR A 28 3.16 13.95 -2.36
N ARG A 29 2.39 12.97 -2.86
CA ARG A 29 2.92 11.71 -3.40
C ARG A 29 2.72 11.63 -4.90
N TYR A 30 3.78 11.35 -5.65
CA TYR A 30 3.69 11.15 -7.11
C TYR A 30 4.67 10.08 -7.60
N ALA A 31 4.34 9.42 -8.72
CA ALA A 31 5.30 8.60 -9.45
C ALA A 31 6.16 9.51 -10.33
N ASP A 32 7.47 9.26 -10.43
CA ASP A 32 8.35 9.96 -11.36
C ASP A 32 8.32 9.32 -12.76
N GLU A 33 9.19 9.80 -13.67
CA GLU A 33 9.27 9.32 -15.06
C GLU A 33 9.75 7.86 -15.16
N ASN A 34 10.50 7.38 -14.16
CA ASN A 34 10.97 6.01 -14.06
C ASN A 34 9.98 5.11 -13.31
N GLY A 35 8.79 5.62 -12.97
CA GLY A 35 7.78 4.92 -12.19
C GLY A 35 8.11 4.80 -10.70
N LYS A 36 9.16 5.46 -10.19
CA LYS A 36 9.53 5.42 -8.78
C LYS A 36 8.66 6.41 -8.00
N ILE A 37 8.09 5.96 -6.88
CA ILE A 37 7.27 6.82 -6.01
C ILE A 37 8.17 7.80 -5.25
N ARG A 38 7.84 9.09 -5.31
CA ARG A 38 8.49 10.18 -4.60
C ARG A 38 7.49 10.97 -3.75
N TYR A 39 8.02 11.54 -2.67
CA TYR A 39 7.29 12.39 -1.74
C TYR A 39 7.95 13.78 -1.74
N THR A 40 7.13 14.83 -1.79
CA THR A 40 7.61 16.22 -1.76
C THR A 40 6.62 17.05 -0.94
N ASP A 41 7.13 17.90 -0.07
CA ASP A 41 6.37 18.94 0.64
C ASP A 41 6.13 20.19 -0.23
N ASP A 42 6.88 20.30 -1.33
CA ASP A 42 6.79 21.40 -2.28
C ASP A 42 6.03 20.96 -3.55
N LEU A 43 4.83 21.52 -3.75
CA LEU A 43 3.98 21.25 -4.92
C LEU A 43 4.64 21.67 -6.24
N THR A 44 5.56 22.63 -6.21
CA THR A 44 6.26 23.09 -7.43
C THR A 44 7.19 22.02 -8.00
N ARG A 45 7.68 21.10 -7.15
CA ARG A 45 8.52 19.96 -7.54
C ARG A 45 7.74 18.83 -8.20
N VAL A 46 6.42 18.86 -8.15
CA VAL A 46 5.57 17.93 -8.89
C VAL A 46 5.45 18.45 -10.33
N PRO A 47 5.83 17.66 -11.35
CA PRO A 47 5.65 18.03 -12.75
C PRO A 47 4.20 18.40 -13.06
N GLU A 48 3.98 19.47 -13.84
CA GLU A 48 2.63 20.04 -14.08
C GLU A 48 1.59 19.01 -14.52
N ARG A 49 1.97 18.11 -15.42
CA ARG A 49 1.12 17.02 -15.93
C ARG A 49 0.67 16.03 -14.84
N ARG A 50 1.31 16.03 -13.67
CA ARG A 50 1.02 15.16 -12.53
C ARG A 50 0.44 15.91 -11.34
N ARG A 51 0.32 17.25 -11.37
CA ARG A 51 -0.28 18.06 -10.29
C ARG A 51 -1.76 17.75 -10.11
N GLU A 52 -2.51 17.55 -11.19
CA GLU A 52 -3.93 17.15 -11.11
C GLU A 52 -4.16 15.74 -10.55
N LYS A 53 -3.12 14.88 -10.55
CA LYS A 53 -3.17 13.50 -10.05
C LYS A 53 -2.36 13.29 -8.78
N ALA A 54 -1.77 14.35 -8.22
CA ALA A 54 -1.01 14.29 -6.99
C ALA A 54 -2.00 14.27 -5.82
N ASP A 55 -2.08 13.12 -5.14
CA ASP A 55 -2.88 13.00 -3.93
C ASP A 55 -2.15 13.73 -2.79
N GLU A 56 -2.88 14.60 -2.08
CA GLU A 56 -2.45 15.16 -0.79
C GLU A 56 -2.28 14.00 0.22
N TYR A 57 -1.05 13.77 0.64
CA TYR A 57 -0.66 12.75 1.59
C TYR A 57 -0.91 13.26 3.01
N ILE A 58 -2.11 12.98 3.52
CA ILE A 58 -2.35 13.03 4.96
C ILE A 58 -1.60 11.84 5.57
N GLU A 59 -0.56 12.10 6.37
CA GLU A 59 0.01 11.09 7.28
C GLU A 59 -1.10 10.58 8.21
N PHE A 60 -1.79 9.52 7.79
CA PHE A 60 -2.43 8.63 8.73
C PHE A 60 -1.29 8.01 9.53
N GLN A 61 -1.19 8.36 10.81
CA GLN A 61 -0.30 7.71 11.76
C GLN A 61 -0.34 6.21 11.48
N ALA A 62 0.79 5.67 11.01
CA ALA A 62 1.05 4.25 11.06
C ALA A 62 1.02 3.89 12.55
N SER A 63 -0.15 3.52 13.06
CA SER A 63 -0.25 2.81 14.31
C SER A 63 0.58 1.54 14.11
N LYS A 64 1.74 1.55 14.76
CA LYS A 64 2.59 0.41 15.16
C LYS A 64 1.84 -0.92 14.96
N PRO A 65 2.44 -1.92 14.29
CA PRO A 65 1.72 -3.09 13.82
C PRO A 65 0.95 -3.71 14.97
N ALA A 66 -0.38 -3.60 14.91
CA ALA A 66 -1.25 -4.32 15.82
C ALA A 66 -1.21 -5.77 15.37
N SER A 67 -0.31 -6.53 16.01
CA SER A 67 -0.35 -7.99 16.01
C SER A 67 -1.75 -8.42 16.40
N GLY A 68 -2.51 -8.97 15.45
CA GLY A 68 -3.90 -9.33 15.68
C GLY A 68 -4.57 -9.88 14.42
N ALA A 69 -4.53 -11.21 14.31
CA ALA A 69 -5.13 -12.05 13.25
C ALA A 69 -4.40 -12.05 11.91
N VAL A 70 -3.15 -12.53 11.97
CA VAL A 70 -2.45 -13.15 10.84
C VAL A 70 -3.24 -14.40 10.44
N SER A 71 -3.89 -14.37 9.28
CA SER A 71 -4.05 -15.61 8.51
C SER A 71 -2.66 -15.91 7.98
N ASP A 72 -2.11 -17.08 8.30
CA ASP A 72 -0.80 -17.58 7.87
C ASP A 72 -0.70 -17.62 6.34
N THR A 73 -0.53 -16.45 5.72
CA THR A 73 -0.16 -16.33 4.30
C THR A 73 1.35 -16.37 4.24
N LYS A 74 1.92 -17.47 4.74
CA LYS A 74 3.32 -17.76 4.47
C LYS A 74 3.44 -18.17 3.01
N PRO A 75 4.56 -17.84 2.35
CA PRO A 75 4.90 -18.38 1.04
C PRO A 75 4.68 -19.89 1.05
N ASP A 76 3.97 -20.41 0.03
CA ASP A 76 3.58 -21.81 0.05
C ASP A 76 4.82 -22.71 0.00
N ALA A 77 4.91 -23.63 0.95
CA ALA A 77 5.99 -24.60 1.02
C ALA A 77 5.96 -25.57 -0.19
N SER A 78 4.84 -25.65 -0.91
CA SER A 78 4.70 -26.49 -2.11
C SER A 78 5.55 -26.03 -3.31
N PHE A 79 6.08 -24.80 -3.27
CA PHE A 79 7.09 -24.32 -4.24
C PHE A 79 8.53 -24.70 -3.88
N ARG A 80 8.72 -25.51 -2.83
CA ARG A 80 10.03 -26.05 -2.49
C ARG A 80 10.18 -27.40 -3.18
N ASP A 81 11.21 -27.51 -4.01
CA ASP A 81 11.67 -28.77 -4.63
C ASP A 81 10.91 -29.21 -5.92
N LEU A 82 10.68 -28.29 -6.85
CA LEU A 82 10.21 -28.62 -8.21
C LEU A 82 11.38 -29.17 -9.04
N LYS A 83 11.38 -30.48 -9.33
CA LYS A 83 12.48 -31.18 -9.99
C LYS A 83 12.16 -31.66 -11.39
N THR A 84 10.87 -31.81 -11.71
CA THR A 84 10.42 -32.30 -13.01
C THR A 84 9.65 -31.22 -13.77
N GLU A 85 9.59 -31.35 -15.10
CA GLU A 85 8.81 -30.45 -15.95
C GLU A 85 7.31 -30.48 -15.58
N ALA A 86 6.78 -31.64 -15.19
CA ALA A 86 5.40 -31.77 -14.72
C ALA A 86 5.16 -30.97 -13.43
N ASP A 87 6.12 -30.97 -12.50
CA ASP A 87 6.03 -30.19 -11.26
C ASP A 87 6.06 -28.68 -11.55
N LEU A 88 6.95 -28.24 -12.45
CA LEU A 88 7.03 -26.85 -12.89
C LEU A 88 5.73 -26.39 -13.55
N ASN A 89 5.17 -27.20 -14.46
CA ASN A 89 3.90 -26.88 -15.12
C ASN A 89 2.74 -26.80 -14.11
N ALA A 90 2.66 -27.75 -13.16
CA ALA A 90 1.63 -27.72 -12.12
C ALA A 90 1.77 -26.49 -11.20
N ALA A 91 3.00 -26.11 -10.84
CA ALA A 91 3.28 -24.91 -10.07
C ALA A 91 2.91 -23.63 -10.84
N GLY A 92 3.21 -23.57 -12.14
CA GLY A 92 2.82 -22.45 -13.01
C GLY A 92 1.30 -22.25 -13.06
N LEU A 93 0.52 -23.33 -13.19
CA LEU A 93 -0.94 -23.27 -13.16
C LEU A 93 -1.49 -22.72 -11.83
N ARG A 94 -0.91 -23.15 -10.70
CA ARG A 94 -1.29 -22.63 -9.38
C ARG A 94 -0.97 -21.14 -9.23
N LEU A 95 0.19 -20.70 -9.73
CA LEU A 95 0.56 -19.28 -9.71
C LEU A 95 -0.43 -18.43 -10.52
N GLU A 96 -0.92 -18.94 -11.65
CA GLU A 96 -1.94 -18.23 -12.43
C GLU A 96 -3.29 -18.17 -11.70
N GLU A 97 -3.73 -19.24 -11.04
CA GLU A 97 -4.95 -19.22 -10.21
C GLU A 97 -4.85 -18.21 -9.05
N ILE A 98 -3.70 -18.16 -8.38
CA ILE A 98 -3.42 -17.17 -7.32
C ILE A 98 -3.46 -15.76 -7.91
N ARG A 99 -2.86 -15.54 -9.08
CA ARG A 99 -2.86 -14.25 -9.76
C ARG A 99 -4.29 -13.80 -10.07
N GLU A 100 -5.13 -14.66 -10.67
CA GLU A 100 -6.52 -14.31 -10.96
C GLU A 100 -7.31 -13.95 -9.70
N THR A 101 -7.09 -14.68 -8.61
CA THR A 101 -7.71 -14.41 -7.32
C THR A 101 -7.29 -13.04 -6.80
N LEU A 102 -6.00 -12.70 -6.88
CA LEU A 102 -5.48 -11.40 -6.49
C LEU A 102 -6.00 -10.26 -7.38
N GLU A 103 -6.20 -10.48 -8.67
CA GLU A 103 -6.79 -9.48 -9.58
C GLU A 103 -8.27 -9.21 -9.25
N LYS A 104 -9.04 -10.25 -8.92
CA LYS A 104 -10.43 -10.11 -8.44
C LYS A 104 -10.48 -9.34 -7.11
N GLU A 105 -9.62 -9.68 -6.16
CA GLU A 105 -9.52 -8.97 -4.88
C GLU A 105 -9.14 -7.50 -5.06
N ARG A 106 -8.16 -7.22 -5.93
CA ARG A 106 -7.75 -5.84 -6.26
C ARG A 106 -8.91 -5.02 -6.82
N THR A 107 -9.67 -5.60 -7.75
CA THR A 107 -10.81 -4.93 -8.39
C THR A 107 -11.88 -4.59 -7.34
N ARG A 108 -12.22 -5.55 -6.47
CA ARG A 108 -13.14 -5.32 -5.35
C ARG A 108 -12.67 -4.17 -4.43
N LEU A 109 -11.39 -4.11 -4.09
CA LEU A 109 -10.84 -3.04 -3.24
C LEU A 109 -10.94 -1.67 -3.92
N ILE A 110 -10.73 -1.58 -5.24
CA ILE A 110 -10.89 -0.34 -6.00
C ILE A 110 -12.35 0.14 -5.94
N GLU A 111 -13.31 -0.77 -6.14
CA GLU A 111 -14.74 -0.43 -6.05
C GLU A 111 -15.15 0.03 -4.64
N GLU A 112 -14.63 -0.64 -3.61
CA GLU A 112 -14.88 -0.26 -2.23
C GLU A 112 -14.29 1.11 -1.88
N GLN A 113 -13.09 1.41 -2.37
CA GLN A 113 -12.47 2.73 -2.25
C GLN A 113 -13.35 3.81 -2.88
N GLN A 114 -13.81 3.60 -4.11
CA GLN A 114 -14.71 4.54 -4.80
C GLN A 114 -16.02 4.75 -4.04
N ARG A 115 -16.57 3.67 -3.45
CA ARG A 115 -17.78 3.76 -2.62
C ARG A 115 -17.53 4.59 -1.35
N LEU A 116 -16.40 4.37 -0.67
CA LEU A 116 -16.00 5.13 0.51
C LEU A 116 -15.84 6.62 0.18
N ASP A 117 -15.22 6.95 -0.95
CA ASP A 117 -15.06 8.35 -1.38
C ASP A 117 -16.40 9.03 -1.65
N LYS A 118 -17.37 8.32 -2.24
CA LYS A 118 -18.74 8.83 -2.43
C LYS A 118 -19.43 9.07 -1.10
N VAL A 119 -19.36 8.12 -0.16
CA VAL A 119 -19.95 8.27 1.19
C VAL A 119 -19.31 9.44 1.94
N ARG A 120 -17.98 9.61 1.85
CA ARG A 120 -17.24 10.72 2.47
C ARG A 120 -17.74 12.08 1.96
N ARG A 121 -17.99 12.21 0.66
CA ARG A 121 -18.43 13.47 0.03
C ARG A 121 -19.88 13.84 0.36
N VAL A 122 -20.75 12.86 0.61
CA VAL A 122 -22.20 13.07 0.77
C VAL A 122 -22.62 13.12 2.25
N SER A 123 -21.82 12.58 3.17
CA SER A 123 -22.24 12.39 4.56
C SER A 123 -21.89 13.56 5.49
N ASN A 124 -22.90 14.39 5.82
CA ASN A 124 -22.79 15.47 6.81
C ASN A 124 -23.42 15.12 8.18
N SER A 125 -23.79 13.85 8.39
CA SER A 125 -24.53 13.39 9.57
C SER A 125 -23.70 12.49 10.49
N LYS A 126 -23.87 12.67 11.81
CA LYS A 126 -23.17 11.92 12.87
C LYS A 126 -23.34 10.39 12.76
N ILE A 127 -24.48 9.90 12.27
CA ILE A 127 -24.74 8.47 12.04
C ILE A 127 -23.95 7.97 10.83
N GLY A 128 -23.92 8.76 9.75
CA GLY A 128 -23.13 8.45 8.56
C GLY A 128 -21.62 8.42 8.85
N SER A 129 -21.12 9.30 9.71
CA SER A 129 -19.72 9.28 10.15
C SER A 129 -19.31 8.00 10.88
N ARG A 130 -20.21 7.40 11.68
CA ARG A 130 -19.93 6.12 12.38
C ARG A 130 -19.88 4.95 11.40
N SER A 131 -20.84 4.86 10.49
CA SER A 131 -20.86 3.81 9.45
C SER A 131 -19.63 3.91 8.55
N TYR A 132 -19.29 5.12 8.09
CA TYR A 132 -18.10 5.40 7.30
C TYR A 132 -16.82 4.96 8.01
N ARG A 133 -16.64 5.33 9.29
CA ARG A 133 -15.45 4.94 10.06
C ARG A 133 -15.32 3.41 10.19
N LYS A 134 -16.44 2.71 10.36
CA LYS A 134 -16.46 1.23 10.38
C LYS A 134 -16.04 0.65 9.03
N GLN A 135 -16.61 1.14 7.93
CA GLN A 135 -16.26 0.68 6.58
C GLN A 135 -14.80 0.97 6.24
N LEU A 136 -14.30 2.15 6.62
CA LEU A 136 -12.88 2.51 6.44
C LEU A 136 -11.95 1.55 7.21
N GLY A 137 -12.31 1.20 8.44
CA GLY A 137 -11.53 0.22 9.23
C GLY A 137 -11.53 -1.18 8.61
N GLN A 138 -12.65 -1.62 8.00
CA GLN A 138 -12.68 -2.89 7.28
C GLN A 138 -11.84 -2.84 6.00
N PHE A 139 -11.99 -1.78 5.21
CA PHE A 139 -11.20 -1.56 4.00
C PHE A 139 -9.69 -1.57 4.27
N GLN A 140 -9.25 -0.97 5.38
CA GLN A 140 -7.85 -1.01 5.81
C GLN A 140 -7.37 -2.44 6.06
N LYS A 141 -8.13 -3.23 6.83
CA LYS A 141 -7.81 -4.65 7.09
C LYS A 141 -7.74 -5.46 5.80
N ASP A 142 -8.71 -5.29 4.91
CA ASP A 142 -8.76 -6.03 3.65
C ASP A 142 -7.58 -5.63 2.74
N THR A 143 -7.18 -4.35 2.75
CA THR A 143 -5.99 -3.86 2.02
C THR A 143 -4.70 -4.45 2.58
N GLU A 144 -4.56 -4.57 3.90
CA GLU A 144 -3.40 -5.19 4.53
C GLU A 144 -3.31 -6.68 4.22
N ALA A 145 -4.43 -7.40 4.28
CA ALA A 145 -4.51 -8.80 3.91
C ALA A 145 -4.13 -9.01 2.43
N TYR A 146 -4.63 -8.18 1.53
CA TYR A 146 -4.26 -8.20 0.11
C TYR A 146 -2.76 -7.97 -0.09
N ARG A 147 -2.16 -6.99 0.60
CA ARG A 147 -0.71 -6.73 0.54
C ARG A 147 0.10 -7.93 1.00
N ALA A 148 -0.30 -8.58 2.09
CA ALA A 148 0.38 -9.77 2.59
C ALA A 148 0.34 -10.92 1.56
N LYS A 149 -0.83 -11.17 0.95
CA LYS A 149 -0.98 -12.17 -0.12
C LYS A 149 -0.13 -11.85 -1.34
N ARG A 150 -0.10 -10.58 -1.77
CA ARG A 150 0.75 -10.11 -2.86
C ARG A 150 2.23 -10.38 -2.60
N GLN A 151 2.71 -10.10 -1.39
CA GLN A 151 4.10 -10.35 -1.02
C GLN A 151 4.44 -11.84 -1.01
N ALA A 152 3.54 -12.69 -0.50
CA ALA A 152 3.73 -14.13 -0.54
C ALA A 152 3.78 -14.65 -1.99
N PHE A 153 2.85 -14.20 -2.84
CA PHE A 153 2.83 -14.54 -4.26
C PHE A 153 4.11 -14.10 -4.99
N GLU A 154 4.63 -12.90 -4.72
CA GLU A 154 5.89 -12.42 -5.30
C GLU A 154 7.09 -13.27 -4.84
N ALA A 155 7.11 -13.71 -3.58
CA ALA A 155 8.12 -14.63 -3.08
C ALA A 155 8.04 -16.00 -3.76
N ASP A 156 6.83 -16.52 -3.99
CA ASP A 156 6.61 -17.80 -4.66
C ASP A 156 6.98 -17.73 -6.15
N LEU A 157 6.61 -16.64 -6.85
CA LEU A 157 7.08 -16.35 -8.21
C LEU A 157 8.60 -16.32 -8.31
N THR A 158 9.27 -15.67 -7.35
CA THR A 158 10.74 -15.58 -7.33
C THR A 158 11.38 -16.96 -7.22
N ARG A 159 10.85 -17.82 -6.35
CA ARG A 159 11.34 -19.20 -6.19
C ARG A 159 11.08 -20.05 -7.42
N TYR A 160 9.88 -19.94 -7.98
CA TYR A 160 9.50 -20.65 -9.20
C TYR A 160 10.43 -20.28 -10.36
N ASN A 161 10.66 -18.99 -10.59
CA ASN A 161 11.54 -18.51 -11.66
C ASN A 161 12.98 -19.02 -11.47
N ALA A 162 13.51 -18.97 -10.24
CA ALA A 162 14.83 -19.52 -9.95
C ALA A 162 14.91 -21.02 -10.25
N GLN A 163 13.86 -21.79 -9.95
CA GLN A 163 13.82 -23.23 -10.24
C GLN A 163 13.74 -23.51 -11.75
N VAL A 164 12.93 -22.75 -12.49
CA VAL A 164 12.88 -22.82 -13.97
C VAL A 164 14.26 -22.53 -14.58
N GLU A 165 14.95 -21.49 -14.11
CA GLU A 165 16.30 -21.18 -14.56
C GLU A 165 17.29 -22.31 -14.28
N THR A 166 17.26 -22.89 -13.08
CA THR A 166 18.13 -24.05 -12.76
C THR A 166 17.82 -25.26 -13.61
N PHE A 167 16.53 -25.57 -13.80
CA PHE A 167 16.10 -26.70 -14.64
C PHE A 167 16.56 -26.51 -16.09
N ASN A 168 16.37 -25.32 -16.66
CA ASN A 168 16.78 -25.01 -18.02
C ASN A 168 18.30 -25.12 -18.19
N ARG A 169 19.09 -24.64 -17.21
CA ARG A 169 20.54 -24.77 -17.22
C ARG A 169 20.98 -26.23 -17.20
N ASP A 170 20.39 -27.04 -16.32
CA ASP A 170 20.73 -28.47 -16.20
C ASP A 170 20.38 -29.26 -17.48
N GLN A 171 19.33 -28.86 -18.21
CA GLN A 171 19.03 -29.44 -19.52
C GLN A 171 20.10 -29.05 -20.56
N THR A 172 20.48 -27.77 -20.62
CA THR A 172 21.53 -27.33 -21.56
C THR A 172 22.90 -27.94 -21.29
N GLU A 173 23.26 -28.20 -20.02
CA GLU A 173 24.53 -28.87 -19.67
C GLU A 173 24.53 -30.36 -20.08
N LYS A 174 23.38 -31.05 -19.99
CA LYS A 174 23.25 -32.44 -20.46
C LYS A 174 23.32 -32.55 -21.99
N ASP A 175 22.79 -31.57 -22.71
CA ASP A 175 22.78 -31.58 -24.17
C ASP A 175 24.15 -31.23 -24.79
N VAL A 176 25.03 -30.57 -24.02
CA VAL A 176 26.39 -30.16 -24.45
C VAL A 176 27.45 -31.22 -24.13
N GLU A 177 27.10 -32.31 -23.45
CA GLU A 177 28.00 -33.44 -23.17
C GLU A 177 27.80 -34.64 -24.15
N PRO A 178 28.09 -34.53 -25.47
CA PRO A 178 28.34 -35.69 -26.31
C PRO A 178 29.83 -35.87 -26.64
N GLU A 179 30.28 -37.13 -26.53
CA GLU A 179 31.56 -37.70 -27.00
C GLU A 179 32.86 -37.30 -26.29
N SER A 180 33.17 -38.02 -25.22
CA SER A 180 34.54 -38.47 -24.98
C SER A 180 34.54 -39.94 -24.55
N ASP A 181 34.47 -40.84 -25.52
CA ASP A 181 35.06 -42.19 -25.47
C ASP A 181 35.15 -42.78 -26.89
#